data_AF-A0A2T9ZRQ4-F1
#
_entry.id   AF-A0A2T9ZRQ4-F1
#
_cell.length_a   1.000
_cell.length_b   1.000
_cell.length_c   1.000
_cell.angle_alpha   90.00
_cell.angle_beta   90.00
_cell.angle_gamma   90.00
#
_symmetry.space_group_name_H-M   'P 1'
#
loop_
_entity.id
_entity.type
_entity.pdbx_description
1 polymer ?
#
loop_
_entity_poly.entity_id
_entity_poly.type
_entity_poly.pdbx_seq_one_letter_code
_entity_poly.pdbx_strand_id
1 'polypeptide(L)'
;PAAPANVTVNGVTAAEDCDAEELPVVSPPVTIAWGAVTGSHAELGKPGAVDVRYYEVVVEIDDTDYKSTSIIPGDLTEWTIGDADFFGLSEEGEYKFEILVRAESGNKSAMESCFVVE
;
A
#
# COMPACT_ATOMS: atom_id res chain seq x y z
N PRO A 1 0.09 -11.24 -10.91
CA PRO A 1 -0.80 -10.06 -10.84
C PRO A 1 -0.01 -8.84 -11.32
N ALA A 2 -0.67 -7.81 -11.83
CA ALA A 2 -0.06 -6.48 -11.88
C ALA A 2 0.14 -5.94 -10.45
N ALA A 3 1.08 -5.02 -10.26
CA ALA A 3 1.16 -4.27 -9.01
C ALA A 3 -0.13 -3.44 -8.80
N PRO A 4 -0.53 -3.18 -7.55
CA PRO A 4 -1.57 -2.18 -7.27
C PRO A 4 -1.22 -0.83 -7.90
N ALA A 5 -2.22 -0.13 -8.42
CA ALA A 5 -2.05 1.13 -9.15
C ALA A 5 -3.11 2.14 -8.72
N ASN A 6 -2.97 3.40 -9.16
CA ASN A 6 -3.84 4.51 -8.74
C ASN A 6 -3.94 4.62 -7.21
N VAL A 7 -2.80 4.51 -6.55
CA VAL A 7 -2.72 4.44 -5.10
C VAL A 7 -2.85 5.83 -4.51
N THR A 8 -3.61 5.94 -3.42
CA THR A 8 -3.82 7.18 -2.68
C THR A 8 -3.69 6.95 -1.18
N VAL A 9 -3.21 7.98 -0.47
CA VAL A 9 -3.19 8.07 0.99
C VAL A 9 -4.11 9.23 1.38
N ASN A 10 -5.19 8.95 2.10
CA ASN A 10 -6.26 9.91 2.40
C ASN A 10 -6.82 10.65 1.17
N GLY A 11 -6.86 9.97 0.02
CA GLY A 11 -7.32 10.54 -1.25
C GLY A 11 -6.28 11.42 -1.97
N VAL A 12 -5.10 11.64 -1.39
CA VAL A 12 -3.94 12.27 -2.05
C VAL A 12 -3.19 11.19 -2.81
N THR A 13 -2.81 11.43 -4.06
CA THR A 13 -2.01 10.49 -4.86
C THR A 13 -0.72 10.13 -4.14
N ALA A 14 -0.42 8.83 -4.04
CA ALA A 14 0.84 8.36 -3.48
C ALA A 14 2.04 8.83 -4.33
N ALA A 15 3.20 9.01 -3.70
CA ALA A 15 4.45 9.26 -4.41
C ALA A 15 4.83 8.05 -5.30
N GLU A 16 5.68 8.29 -6.30
CA GLU A 16 6.19 7.22 -7.19
C GLU A 16 6.91 6.13 -6.40
N ASP A 17 7.73 6.55 -5.44
CA ASP A 17 8.47 5.74 -4.48
C ASP A 17 8.82 6.60 -3.25
N CYS A 18 9.69 6.08 -2.39
CA CYS A 18 10.18 6.81 -1.20
C CYS A 18 11.32 7.79 -1.51
N ASP A 19 11.88 7.79 -2.72
CA ASP A 19 12.94 8.72 -3.15
C ASP A 19 12.35 9.97 -3.84
N ALA A 20 11.02 10.09 -3.91
CA ALA A 20 10.33 11.21 -4.55
C ALA A 20 10.66 12.55 -3.87
N GLU A 21 10.79 13.62 -4.67
CA GLU A 21 11.11 14.97 -4.17
C GLU A 21 10.08 15.52 -3.16
N GLU A 22 8.81 15.14 -3.33
CA GLU A 22 7.70 15.52 -2.46
C GLU A 22 6.89 14.28 -2.06
N LEU A 23 6.77 14.04 -0.76
CA LEU A 23 5.91 13.00 -0.20
C LEU A 23 4.51 13.56 0.13
N PRO A 24 3.44 12.76 0.00
CA PRO A 24 2.11 13.16 0.44
C PRO A 24 2.10 13.44 1.94
N VAL A 25 1.54 14.59 2.35
CA VAL A 25 1.34 14.94 3.76
C VAL A 25 -0.14 14.76 4.09
N VAL A 26 -0.45 13.99 5.14
CA VAL A 26 -1.81 13.62 5.53
C VAL A 26 -1.98 13.67 7.06
N SER A 27 -3.22 13.63 7.55
CA SER A 27 -3.50 13.54 8.99
C SER A 27 -4.26 12.25 9.34
N PRO A 28 -4.14 11.73 10.58
CA PRO A 28 -4.93 10.57 11.00
C PRO A 28 -6.45 10.85 10.97
N PRO A 29 -7.30 9.83 10.71
CA PRO A 29 -6.94 8.45 10.41
C PRO A 29 -6.34 8.32 9.00
N VAL A 30 -5.35 7.45 8.84
CA VAL A 30 -4.72 7.18 7.55
C VAL A 30 -5.46 6.04 6.85
N THR A 31 -5.88 6.30 5.62
CA THR A 31 -6.55 5.35 4.72
C THR A 31 -5.76 5.23 3.44
N ILE A 32 -5.33 4.02 3.12
CA ILE A 32 -4.63 3.69 1.88
C ILE A 32 -5.66 3.05 0.93
N ALA A 33 -5.78 3.56 -0.29
CA ALA A 33 -6.68 3.03 -1.31
C ALA A 33 -5.96 2.84 -2.64
N TRP A 34 -6.41 1.88 -3.44
CA TRP A 34 -5.84 1.54 -4.75
C TRP A 34 -6.92 1.10 -5.74
N GLY A 35 -6.55 1.03 -7.02
CA GLY A 35 -7.38 0.43 -8.06
C GLY A 35 -7.34 -1.10 -8.00
N ALA A 36 -8.49 -1.74 -8.21
CA ALA A 36 -8.60 -3.20 -8.25
C ALA A 36 -7.62 -3.82 -9.27
N VAL A 37 -6.91 -4.86 -8.85
CA VAL A 37 -5.98 -5.60 -9.71
C VAL A 37 -6.76 -6.67 -10.45
N THR A 38 -7.06 -6.40 -11.73
CA THR A 38 -7.85 -7.31 -12.57
C THR A 38 -7.03 -8.09 -13.59
N GLY A 39 -5.74 -7.75 -13.76
CA GLY A 39 -4.88 -8.26 -14.82
C GLY A 39 -3.53 -8.79 -14.35
N SER A 40 -2.89 -9.54 -15.24
CA SER A 40 -1.48 -9.94 -15.11
C SER A 40 -0.52 -8.75 -15.19
N HIS A 41 0.72 -8.96 -14.75
CA HIS A 41 1.81 -8.01 -14.93
C HIS A 41 2.02 -7.71 -16.42
N ALA A 42 2.29 -6.45 -16.76
CA ALA A 42 2.42 -6.01 -18.16
C ALA A 42 3.59 -6.69 -18.89
N GLU A 43 4.69 -6.90 -18.18
CA GLU A 43 5.95 -7.39 -18.77
C GLU A 43 6.30 -8.84 -18.40
N LEU A 44 5.63 -9.40 -17.39
CA LEU A 44 6.05 -10.67 -16.77
C LEU A 44 4.94 -11.71 -16.87
N GLY A 45 5.30 -12.90 -17.36
CA GLY A 45 4.40 -14.04 -17.45
C GLY A 45 3.40 -13.92 -18.61
N LYS A 46 2.25 -14.58 -18.47
CA LYS A 46 1.20 -14.59 -19.50
C LYS A 46 0.17 -13.49 -19.22
N PRO A 47 -0.20 -12.68 -20.23
CA PRO A 47 -1.29 -11.73 -20.09
C PRO A 47 -2.62 -12.47 -19.88
N GLY A 48 -3.51 -11.87 -19.08
CA GLY A 48 -4.81 -12.46 -18.76
C GLY A 48 -5.45 -11.78 -17.57
N ALA A 49 -6.68 -12.19 -17.28
CA ALA A 49 -7.38 -11.80 -16.06
C ALA A 49 -6.72 -12.48 -14.84
N VAL A 50 -6.80 -11.80 -13.69
CA VAL A 50 -6.29 -12.30 -12.42
C VAL A 50 -7.39 -12.23 -11.37
N ASP A 51 -7.61 -13.37 -10.70
CA ASP A 51 -8.41 -13.44 -9.49
C ASP A 51 -7.52 -13.18 -8.27
N VAL A 52 -7.82 -12.11 -7.53
CA VAL A 52 -7.11 -11.74 -6.30
C VAL A 52 -7.69 -12.52 -5.13
N ARG A 53 -6.80 -13.19 -4.38
CA ARG A 53 -7.15 -13.93 -3.17
C ARG A 53 -7.20 -13.02 -1.95
N TYR A 54 -6.17 -12.20 -1.75
CA TYR A 54 -6.09 -11.22 -0.67
C TYR A 54 -5.08 -10.13 -1.02
N TYR A 55 -5.21 -8.99 -0.36
CA TYR A 55 -4.17 -7.98 -0.24
C TYR A 55 -3.55 -8.03 1.15
N GLU A 56 -2.30 -7.63 1.24
CA GLU A 56 -1.59 -7.38 2.49
C GLU A 56 -1.11 -5.93 2.45
N VAL A 57 -1.59 -5.13 3.39
CA VAL A 57 -1.19 -3.73 3.57
C VAL A 57 -0.24 -3.69 4.75
N VAL A 58 0.99 -3.27 4.48
CA VAL A 58 2.03 -3.06 5.48
C VAL A 58 2.27 -1.56 5.58
N VAL A 59 2.31 -1.03 6.80
CA VAL A 59 2.74 0.33 7.08
C VAL A 59 3.81 0.26 8.15
N GLU A 60 4.95 0.89 7.92
CA GLU A 60 6.09 0.88 8.84
C GLU A 60 6.60 2.30 9.08
N ILE A 61 7.13 2.53 10.28
CA ILE A 61 7.86 3.75 10.59
C ILE A 61 9.23 3.59 9.94
N ASP A 62 9.59 4.55 9.08
CA ASP A 62 10.81 4.44 8.31
C ASP A 62 12.05 4.32 9.21
N ASP A 63 13.06 3.57 8.75
CA ASP A 63 14.27 3.24 9.51
C ASP A 63 14.06 2.53 10.87
N THR A 64 12.89 1.90 11.11
CA THR A 64 12.63 1.11 12.32
C THR A 64 12.04 -0.28 12.04
N ASP A 65 12.00 -1.14 13.07
CA ASP A 65 11.32 -2.45 13.02
C ASP A 65 9.80 -2.37 13.29
N TYR A 66 9.26 -1.18 13.57
CA TYR A 66 7.85 -1.01 13.92
C TYR A 66 6.97 -0.98 12.68
N LYS A 67 6.05 -1.96 12.59
CA LYS A 67 5.09 -2.05 11.49
C LYS A 67 3.72 -2.55 11.91
N SER A 68 2.72 -2.07 11.19
CA SER A 68 1.35 -2.56 11.19
C SER A 68 1.13 -3.37 9.91
N THR A 69 0.55 -4.57 10.04
CA THR A 69 0.27 -5.45 8.90
C THR A 69 -1.18 -5.89 8.95
N SER A 70 -1.87 -5.74 7.83
CA SER A 70 -3.28 -6.10 7.68
C SER A 70 -3.47 -6.94 6.42
N ILE A 71 -3.95 -8.18 6.58
CA ILE A 71 -4.38 -9.03 5.47
C ILE A 71 -5.87 -8.80 5.28
N ILE A 72 -6.26 -8.36 4.08
CA ILE A 72 -7.64 -8.00 3.77
C ILE A 72 -8.16 -8.80 2.56
N PRO A 73 -9.48 -9.05 2.49
CA PRO A 73 -10.11 -9.70 1.34
C PRO A 73 -9.75 -9.06 0.00
N GLY A 74 -9.63 -9.88 -1.06
CA GLY A 74 -9.22 -9.43 -2.40
C GLY A 74 -10.23 -8.55 -3.14
N ASP A 75 -11.45 -8.41 -2.62
CA ASP A 75 -12.50 -7.52 -3.12
C ASP A 75 -12.47 -6.13 -2.46
N LEU A 76 -11.68 -5.94 -1.40
CA LEU A 76 -11.43 -4.65 -0.80
C LEU A 76 -10.20 -3.99 -1.43
N THR A 77 -10.34 -2.70 -1.73
CA THR A 77 -9.26 -1.89 -2.33
C THR A 77 -9.01 -0.60 -1.55
N GLU A 78 -9.45 -0.58 -0.30
CA GLU A 78 -9.17 0.49 0.66
C GLU A 78 -8.99 -0.13 2.05
N TRP A 79 -8.12 0.49 2.85
CA TRP A 79 -7.89 0.08 4.22
C TRP A 79 -7.50 1.26 5.09
N THR A 80 -8.21 1.43 6.20
CA THR A 80 -7.88 2.40 7.24
C THR A 80 -7.04 1.73 8.32
N ILE A 81 -5.90 2.32 8.64
CA ILE A 81 -5.00 1.80 9.67
C ILE A 81 -5.68 2.00 11.02
N GLY A 82 -5.97 0.89 11.71
CA GLY A 82 -6.80 0.89 12.91
C GLY A 82 -6.10 1.39 14.18
N ASP A 83 -4.78 1.40 14.21
CA ASP A 83 -3.99 1.90 15.33
C ASP A 83 -3.61 3.37 15.06
N ALA A 84 -4.34 4.30 15.66
CA ALA A 84 -4.06 5.73 15.52
C ALA A 84 -2.80 6.14 16.30
N ASP A 85 -2.46 5.43 17.38
CA ASP A 85 -1.29 5.72 18.21
C ASP A 85 0.01 5.37 17.48
N PHE A 86 -0.04 4.43 16.52
CA PHE A 86 1.06 4.11 15.61
C PHE A 86 1.62 5.36 14.90
N PHE A 87 0.75 6.30 14.53
CA PHE A 87 1.15 7.54 13.85
C PHE A 87 1.78 8.59 14.78
N GLY A 88 1.77 8.34 16.10
CA GLY A 88 2.48 9.16 17.08
C GLY A 88 3.84 8.61 17.49
N LEU A 89 4.26 7.47 16.93
CA LEU A 89 5.52 6.80 17.28
C LEU A 89 6.73 7.27 16.46
N SER A 90 6.51 7.88 15.28
CA SER A 90 7.59 8.41 14.44
C SER A 90 7.95 9.82 14.91
N GLU A 91 9.24 10.08 15.17
CA GLU A 91 9.72 11.44 15.49
C GLU A 91 9.73 12.34 14.25
N GLU A 92 9.94 11.75 13.07
CA GLU A 92 10.04 12.45 11.79
C GLU A 92 8.69 12.54 11.06
N GLY A 93 7.69 11.78 11.51
CA GLY A 93 6.37 11.72 10.90
C GLY A 93 6.35 10.98 9.56
N GLU A 94 7.47 10.42 9.12
CA GLU A 94 7.59 9.67 7.86
C GLU A 94 7.25 8.18 8.05
N TYR A 95 6.51 7.65 7.07
CA TYR A 95 6.03 6.28 7.04
C TYR A 95 6.17 5.70 5.64
N LYS A 96 6.63 4.45 5.56
CA LYS A 96 6.57 3.65 4.34
C LYS A 96 5.35 2.76 4.38
N PHE A 97 4.71 2.56 3.24
CA PHE A 97 3.71 1.50 3.08
C PHE A 97 3.99 0.63 1.87
N GLU A 98 3.56 -0.63 1.97
CA GLU A 98 3.58 -1.60 0.88
C GLU A 98 2.18 -2.22 0.74
N ILE A 99 1.71 -2.35 -0.51
CA ILE A 99 0.49 -3.09 -0.83
C ILE A 99 0.90 -4.32 -1.63
N LEU A 100 0.87 -5.48 -1.00
CA LEU A 100 1.14 -6.76 -1.66
C LEU A 100 -0.19 -7.36 -2.15
N VAL A 101 -0.20 -7.83 -3.39
CA VAL A 101 -1.34 -8.55 -3.97
C VAL A 101 -1.00 -10.02 -4.14
N ARG A 102 -1.85 -10.91 -3.60
CA ARG A 102 -1.76 -12.36 -3.80
C ARG A 102 -2.88 -12.82 -4.71
N ALA A 103 -2.55 -13.39 -5.87
CA ALA A 103 -3.52 -14.03 -6.74
C ALA A 103 -3.85 -15.47 -6.30
N GLU A 104 -5.01 -16.00 -6.69
CA GLU A 104 -5.39 -17.40 -6.44
C GLU A 104 -4.40 -18.41 -7.06
N SER A 105 -3.77 -18.03 -8.17
CA SER A 105 -2.66 -18.79 -8.78
C SER A 105 -1.43 -18.94 -7.89
N GLY A 106 -1.34 -18.18 -6.79
CA GLY A 106 -0.18 -18.10 -5.93
C GLY A 106 0.87 -17.08 -6.39
N ASN A 107 0.72 -16.44 -7.55
CA ASN A 107 1.61 -15.35 -7.96
C ASN A 107 1.41 -14.11 -7.08
N LYS A 108 2.48 -13.34 -6.89
CA LYS A 108 2.49 -12.11 -6.09
C LYS A 108 3.16 -10.95 -6.83
N SER A 109 2.76 -9.74 -6.47
CA SER A 109 3.40 -8.47 -6.83
C SER A 109 3.12 -7.47 -5.72
N ALA A 110 3.82 -6.36 -5.71
CA ALA A 110 3.66 -5.30 -4.72
C ALA A 110 3.93 -3.94 -5.35
N MET A 111 3.53 -2.90 -4.64
CA MET A 111 4.03 -1.54 -4.78
C MET A 111 4.35 -1.00 -3.39
N GLU A 112 5.32 -0.11 -3.32
CA GLU A 112 5.69 0.60 -2.09
C GLU A 112 5.78 2.11 -2.37
N SER A 113 5.53 2.91 -1.35
CA SER A 113 5.63 4.37 -1.41
C SER A 113 5.71 4.92 0.03
N CYS A 114 6.05 6.19 0.17
CA CYS A 114 6.18 6.87 1.45
C CYS A 114 5.21 8.06 1.56
N PHE A 115 4.90 8.45 2.79
CA PHE A 115 4.07 9.60 3.14
C PHE A 115 4.46 10.16 4.51
N VAL A 116 4.06 11.39 4.77
CA VAL A 116 4.26 12.09 6.04
C VAL A 116 2.93 12.28 6.75
N VAL A 117 2.92 12.15 8.07
CA VAL A 117 1.76 12.39 8.92
C VAL A 117 1.96 13.62 9.80
N GLU A 118 1.00 14.55 9.75
CA GLU A 118 0.91 15.78 10.57
C GLU A 118 -0.41 15.91 11.34
#